data_AF-A0A6G1RB32-F1
#
_entry.id   AF-A0A6G1RB32-F1
#
_cell.length_a   1.000
_cell.length_b   1.000
_cell.length_c   1.000
_cell.angle_alpha   90.00
_cell.angle_beta   90.00
_cell.angle_gamma   90.00
#
_symmetry.space_group_name_H-M   'P 1'
#
loop_
_entity.id
_entity.type
_entity.pdbx_description
1 polymer ?
#
loop_
_entity_poly.entity_id
_entity_poly.type
_entity_poly.pdbx_seq_one_letter_code
_entity_poly.pdbx_strand_id
1 'polypeptide(L)'
;GAGGGGEGGSRGGLHSGCPEGKEPPTMEIENIVANTVLLKAREGKRSGRSKKWREMLKLPPVSHCEGIRCSIERDYNQLCDKQPIGRLLFRQFCDSRPDLKRCIEFLDAVAEYEVSSDEKRIDCGLKVLETYFTNGSAAHLPEIPQETVNECKARLEKNPSKDLFKDCTRIVHEY
;
A
#
# COMPACT_ATOMS: atom_id res chain seq x y z
N GLY A 1 50.70 -40.55 61.68
CA GLY A 1 50.10 -40.55 60.33
C GLY A 1 49.90 -39.10 59.89
N ALA A 2 50.16 -38.82 58.61
CA ALA A 2 50.09 -37.53 57.91
C ALA A 2 48.78 -36.72 58.15
N GLY A 3 48.65 -35.42 57.87
CA GLY A 3 49.46 -34.40 57.20
C GLY A 3 48.62 -33.12 56.96
N GLY A 4 49.23 -32.08 56.37
CA GLY A 4 48.59 -30.88 55.77
C GLY A 4 48.38 -29.69 56.72
N GLY A 5 48.78 -28.44 56.48
CA GLY A 5 49.18 -27.72 55.27
C GLY A 5 48.21 -26.56 54.99
N GLY A 6 48.64 -25.29 55.12
CA GLY A 6 47.83 -24.12 54.74
C GLY A 6 48.30 -22.76 55.29
N GLU A 7 49.25 -22.12 54.58
CA GLU A 7 49.56 -20.68 54.63
C GLU A 7 48.36 -19.89 54.05
N GLY A 8 48.01 -18.66 54.47
CA GLY A 8 48.76 -17.40 54.36
C GLY A 8 47.84 -16.36 53.71
N GLY A 9 47.32 -15.38 54.48
CA GLY A 9 46.40 -14.34 53.99
C GLY A 9 47.06 -12.96 54.00
N SER A 10 47.36 -12.42 52.81
CA SER A 10 48.03 -11.13 52.59
C SER A 10 47.07 -9.93 52.50
N ARG A 11 47.52 -8.86 53.17
CA ARG A 11 47.46 -7.40 52.93
C ARG A 11 46.50 -6.80 51.88
N GLY A 12 46.00 -5.62 52.27
CA GLY A 12 45.08 -4.76 51.53
C GLY A 12 45.60 -4.12 50.24
N GLY A 13 44.67 -3.55 49.49
CA GLY A 13 44.89 -2.78 48.27
C GLY A 13 43.74 -1.78 48.07
N LEU A 14 44.11 -0.53 47.78
CA LEU A 14 43.24 0.64 47.64
C LEU A 14 42.26 0.50 46.47
N HIS A 15 40.99 0.86 46.69
CA HIS A 15 40.03 1.11 45.62
C HIS A 15 40.38 2.45 44.95
N SER A 16 41.07 2.38 43.81
CA SER A 16 41.20 3.48 42.86
C SER A 16 39.86 3.67 42.14
N GLY A 17 39.20 4.82 42.34
CA GLY A 17 38.08 5.23 41.50
C GLY A 17 38.52 5.38 40.04
N CYS A 18 37.84 4.72 39.12
CA CYS A 18 37.99 4.98 37.70
C CYS A 18 37.44 6.38 37.39
N PRO A 19 38.15 7.24 36.64
CA PRO A 19 37.56 8.48 36.17
C PRO A 19 36.48 8.15 35.13
N GLU A 20 35.27 8.67 35.32
CA GLU A 20 34.25 8.69 34.27
C GLU A 20 34.85 9.41 33.05
N GLY A 21 35.19 8.63 32.02
CA GLY A 21 35.67 9.14 30.76
C GLY A 21 34.57 10.00 30.14
N LYS A 22 34.78 11.32 30.10
CA LYS A 22 34.01 12.19 29.22
C LYS A 22 34.14 11.63 27.80
N GLU A 23 33.02 11.23 27.21
CA GLU A 23 32.96 10.80 25.82
C GLU A 23 33.70 11.83 24.95
N PRO A 24 34.60 11.40 24.05
CA PRO A 24 35.40 12.32 23.28
C PRO A 24 34.49 13.21 22.41
N PRO A 25 34.75 14.52 22.32
CA PRO A 25 33.91 15.48 21.59
C PRO A 25 33.80 15.20 20.08
N THR A 26 34.55 14.22 19.57
CA THR A 26 34.47 13.72 18.20
C THR A 26 33.14 13.03 17.91
N MET A 27 32.61 12.23 18.85
CA MET A 27 31.31 11.57 18.67
C MET A 27 30.14 12.56 18.61
N GLU A 28 30.24 13.66 19.36
CA GLU A 28 29.21 14.71 19.36
C GLU A 28 29.13 15.43 18.01
N ILE A 29 30.28 15.75 17.40
CA ILE A 29 30.34 16.38 16.08
C ILE A 29 29.87 15.41 14.98
N GLU A 30 30.29 14.15 15.02
CA GLU A 30 29.85 13.12 14.07
C GLU A 30 28.32 12.92 14.11
N ASN A 31 27.74 12.91 15.31
CA ASN A 31 26.29 12.84 15.50
C ASN A 31 25.56 14.06 14.94
N ILE A 32 26.08 15.27 15.18
CA ILE A 32 25.50 16.51 14.63
C ILE A 32 25.56 16.50 13.09
N VAL A 33 26.68 16.05 12.50
CA VAL A 33 26.85 15.94 11.05
C VAL A 33 25.88 14.91 10.47
N ALA A 34 25.79 13.71 11.06
CA ALA A 34 24.86 12.66 10.61
C ALA A 34 23.39 13.11 10.69
N ASN A 35 22.99 13.76 11.78
CA ASN A 35 21.65 14.31 11.95
C ASN A 35 21.35 15.41 10.94
N THR A 36 22.31 16.28 10.65
CA THR A 36 22.14 17.33 9.63
C THR A 36 21.98 16.74 8.24
N VAL A 37 22.77 15.73 7.87
CA VAL A 37 22.64 15.01 6.59
C VAL A 37 21.30 14.30 6.48
N LEU A 38 20.82 13.68 7.55
CA LEU A 38 19.52 13.02 7.60
C LEU A 38 18.37 14.01 7.41
N LEU A 39 18.40 15.15 8.11
CA LEU A 39 17.41 16.22 7.95
C LEU A 39 17.39 16.75 6.52
N LYS A 40 18.57 16.95 5.92
CA LYS A 40 18.71 17.34 4.50
C LYS A 40 18.14 16.31 3.54
N ALA A 41 18.34 15.02 3.80
CA ALA A 41 17.75 13.95 2.99
C ALA A 41 16.22 13.92 3.11
N ARG A 42 15.68 14.25 4.30
CA ARG A 42 14.24 14.27 4.59
C ARG A 42 13.52 15.50 4.00
N GLU A 43 14.21 16.62 3.78
CA GLU A 43 13.67 17.84 3.15
C GLU A 43 13.21 17.64 1.69
N GLY A 44 13.49 16.49 1.06
CA GLY A 44 12.64 15.97 -0.02
C GLY A 44 12.59 16.76 -1.34
N LYS A 45 13.57 17.63 -1.64
CA LYS A 45 13.66 18.26 -2.97
C LYS A 45 14.06 17.23 -4.04
N ARG A 46 13.08 16.59 -4.70
CA ARG A 46 13.06 15.80 -5.97
C ARG A 46 14.29 14.96 -6.43
N SER A 47 15.38 14.83 -5.70
CA SER A 47 16.62 14.22 -6.20
C SER A 47 17.41 13.48 -5.11
N GLY A 48 16.74 12.63 -4.33
CA GLY A 48 17.41 11.54 -3.60
C GLY A 48 17.80 10.37 -4.51
N ARG A 49 17.40 10.38 -5.79
CA ARG A 49 17.72 9.33 -6.75
C ARG A 49 19.12 9.52 -7.32
N SER A 50 19.86 8.42 -7.44
CA SER A 50 21.16 8.39 -8.12
C SER A 50 21.06 8.96 -9.54
N LYS A 51 22.10 9.66 -10.01
CA LYS A 51 22.18 10.15 -11.40
C LYS A 51 22.02 9.04 -12.45
N LYS A 52 22.32 7.78 -12.10
CA LYS A 52 22.23 6.60 -12.99
C LYS A 52 20.96 5.76 -12.75
N TRP A 53 19.96 6.26 -12.03
CA TRP A 53 18.77 5.46 -11.65
C TRP A 53 18.04 4.79 -12.81
N ARG A 54 18.01 5.43 -13.99
CA ARG A 54 17.38 4.87 -15.20
C ARG A 54 18.09 3.64 -15.73
N GLU A 55 19.43 3.61 -15.65
CA GLU A 55 20.22 2.46 -16.08
C GLU A 55 20.07 1.31 -15.09
N MET A 56 20.06 1.62 -13.78
CA MET A 56 19.89 0.61 -12.73
C MET A 56 18.51 -0.07 -12.75
N LEU A 57 17.47 0.64 -13.18
CA LEU A 57 16.08 0.17 -13.22
C LEU A 57 15.58 -0.10 -14.65
N LYS A 58 16.50 -0.34 -15.58
CA LYS A 58 16.14 -0.67 -16.96
C LYS A 58 15.43 -2.02 -16.99
N LEU A 59 14.26 -2.06 -17.61
CA LEU A 59 13.49 -3.29 -17.74
C LEU A 59 14.21 -4.28 -18.68
N PRO A 60 14.25 -5.57 -18.35
CA PRO A 60 14.80 -6.58 -19.24
C PRO A 60 13.90 -6.75 -20.49
N PRO A 61 14.47 -7.22 -21.63
CA PRO A 61 13.67 -7.64 -22.76
C PRO A 61 12.68 -8.75 -22.39
N VAL A 62 11.49 -8.76 -22.99
CA VAL A 62 10.40 -9.71 -22.67
C VAL A 62 10.82 -11.18 -22.78
N SER A 63 11.76 -11.50 -23.68
CA SER A 63 12.32 -12.85 -23.85
C SER A 63 12.98 -13.40 -22.57
N HIS A 64 13.49 -12.54 -21.69
CA HIS A 64 14.10 -12.95 -20.43
C HIS A 64 13.07 -13.21 -19.33
N CYS A 65 11.81 -12.83 -19.54
CA CYS A 65 10.74 -12.98 -18.56
C CYS A 65 10.01 -14.33 -18.66
N GLU A 66 10.39 -15.22 -19.58
CA GLU A 66 9.68 -16.48 -19.84
C GLU A 66 9.58 -17.37 -18.60
N GLY A 67 10.68 -17.52 -17.85
CA GLY A 67 10.68 -18.30 -16.61
C GLY A 67 9.67 -17.76 -15.59
N ILE A 68 9.64 -16.42 -15.43
CA ILE A 68 8.70 -15.74 -14.53
C ILE A 68 7.26 -15.94 -15.03
N ARG A 69 7.03 -15.83 -16.34
CA ARG A 69 5.72 -16.03 -16.96
C ARG A 69 5.16 -17.43 -16.72
N CYS A 70 6.03 -18.44 -16.67
CA CYS A 70 5.64 -19.82 -16.38
C CYS A 70 5.44 -20.09 -14.89
N SER A 71 6.18 -19.42 -14.01
CA SER A 71 6.10 -19.67 -12.55
C SER A 71 5.06 -18.82 -11.83
N ILE A 72 4.63 -17.69 -12.41
CA ILE A 72 3.69 -16.78 -11.77
C ILE A 72 2.29 -17.39 -11.72
N GLU A 73 1.68 -17.35 -10.54
CA GLU A 73 0.29 -17.79 -10.34
C GLU A 73 -0.67 -16.79 -11.00
N ARG A 74 -1.65 -17.31 -11.76
CA ARG A 74 -2.64 -16.50 -12.48
C ARG A 74 -3.84 -16.17 -11.58
N ASP A 75 -3.56 -15.58 -10.42
CA ASP A 75 -4.58 -15.11 -9.48
C ASP A 75 -4.92 -13.64 -9.77
N TYR A 76 -6.18 -13.39 -10.14
CA TYR A 76 -6.70 -12.05 -10.42
C TYR A 76 -6.54 -11.09 -9.22
N ASN A 77 -6.93 -11.52 -8.02
CA ASN A 77 -6.88 -10.67 -6.83
C ASN A 77 -5.44 -10.27 -6.49
N GLN A 78 -4.48 -11.16 -6.74
CA GLN A 78 -3.07 -10.85 -6.52
C GLN A 78 -2.52 -9.92 -7.60
N LEU A 79 -2.72 -10.24 -8.87
CA LEU A 79 -2.08 -9.54 -10.00
C LEU A 79 -2.76 -8.20 -10.33
N CYS A 80 -4.09 -8.14 -10.25
CA CYS A 80 -4.88 -7.03 -10.78
C CYS A 80 -5.42 -6.10 -9.69
N ASP A 81 -5.40 -6.50 -8.41
CA ASP A 81 -5.90 -5.67 -7.30
C ASP A 81 -4.83 -5.36 -6.24
N LYS A 82 -4.29 -6.41 -5.58
CA LYS A 82 -3.36 -6.24 -4.45
C LYS A 82 -2.00 -5.69 -4.86
N GLN A 83 -1.48 -6.07 -6.02
CA GLN A 83 -0.20 -5.57 -6.54
C GLN A 83 -0.37 -4.19 -7.20
N PRO A 84 0.22 -3.10 -6.67
CA PRO A 84 -0.05 -1.75 -7.20
C PRO A 84 0.35 -1.55 -8.66
N ILE A 85 1.50 -2.11 -9.07
CA ILE A 85 1.96 -2.03 -10.46
C ILE A 85 1.07 -2.87 -11.38
N GLY A 86 0.72 -4.08 -10.95
CA GLY A 86 -0.17 -4.97 -11.72
C GLY A 86 -1.56 -4.36 -11.90
N ARG A 87 -2.14 -3.78 -10.84
CA ARG A 87 -3.39 -3.02 -10.89
C ARG A 87 -3.33 -1.84 -11.87
N LEU A 88 -2.24 -1.08 -11.87
CA LEU A 88 -2.06 0.03 -12.81
C LEU A 88 -2.00 -0.47 -14.27
N LEU A 89 -1.20 -1.51 -14.55
CA LEU A 89 -1.10 -2.09 -15.89
C LEU A 89 -2.43 -2.70 -16.35
N PHE A 90 -3.17 -3.36 -15.45
CA PHE A 90 -4.48 -3.92 -15.74
C PHE A 90 -5.49 -2.81 -16.09
N ARG A 91 -5.50 -1.71 -15.35
CA ARG A 91 -6.34 -0.54 -15.69
C ARG A 91 -5.99 0.06 -17.04
N GLN A 92 -4.70 0.18 -17.37
CA GLN A 92 -4.25 0.61 -18.70
C GLN A 92 -4.72 -0.34 -19.81
N PHE A 93 -4.76 -1.64 -19.54
CA PHE A 93 -5.36 -2.61 -20.46
C PHE A 93 -6.87 -2.37 -20.62
N CYS A 94 -7.60 -2.18 -19.51
CA CYS A 94 -9.04 -1.90 -19.53
C CYS A 94 -9.39 -0.60 -20.26
N ASP A 95 -8.53 0.42 -20.22
CA ASP A 95 -8.75 1.70 -20.94
C ASP A 95 -8.91 1.53 -22.46
N SER A 96 -8.33 0.47 -23.03
CA SER A 96 -8.45 0.15 -24.46
C SER A 96 -9.78 -0.51 -24.84
N ARG A 97 -10.60 -0.89 -23.84
CA ARG A 97 -11.78 -1.73 -23.98
C ARG A 97 -12.99 -1.06 -23.29
N PRO A 98 -13.94 -0.48 -24.04
CA PRO A 98 -15.04 0.31 -23.46
C PRO A 98 -15.94 -0.47 -22.49
N ASP A 99 -16.05 -1.79 -22.65
CA ASP A 99 -16.75 -2.73 -21.76
C ASP A 99 -16.04 -2.91 -20.42
N LEU A 100 -14.71 -2.97 -20.41
CA LEU A 100 -13.94 -3.09 -19.16
C LEU A 100 -13.72 -1.72 -18.50
N LYS A 101 -13.57 -0.68 -19.31
CA LYS A 101 -13.35 0.69 -18.82
C LYS A 101 -14.50 1.15 -17.92
N ARG A 102 -15.75 0.93 -18.33
CA ARG A 102 -16.94 1.24 -17.51
C ARG A 102 -16.94 0.50 -16.17
N CYS A 103 -16.45 -0.74 -16.12
CA CYS A 103 -16.33 -1.51 -14.88
C CYS A 103 -15.31 -0.84 -13.93
N ILE A 104 -14.16 -0.42 -14.46
CA ILE A 104 -13.14 0.30 -13.68
C ILE A 104 -13.67 1.64 -13.18
N GLU A 105 -14.34 2.41 -14.03
CA GLU A 105 -14.94 3.70 -13.67
C GLU A 105 -16.02 3.56 -12.59
N PHE A 106 -16.81 2.48 -12.64
CA PHE A 106 -17.75 2.14 -11.58
C PHE A 106 -17.04 1.84 -10.26
N LEU A 107 -16.01 1.00 -10.27
CA LEU A 107 -15.24 0.69 -9.05
C LEU A 107 -14.61 1.94 -8.44
N ASP A 108 -14.14 2.87 -9.27
CA ASP A 108 -13.63 4.17 -8.80
C ASP A 108 -14.74 5.03 -8.18
N ALA A 109 -15.92 5.05 -8.79
CA ALA A 109 -17.07 5.78 -8.25
C ALA A 109 -17.57 5.19 -6.93
N VAL A 110 -17.52 3.86 -6.76
CA VAL A 110 -17.83 3.20 -5.48
C VAL A 110 -16.77 3.53 -4.43
N ALA A 111 -15.49 3.50 -4.78
CA ALA A 111 -14.42 3.89 -3.86
C ALA A 111 -14.57 5.35 -3.37
N GLU A 112 -14.98 6.27 -4.27
CA GLU A 112 -15.28 7.66 -3.92
C GLU A 112 -16.52 7.76 -3.00
N TYR A 113 -17.56 6.96 -3.25
CA TYR A 113 -18.75 6.88 -2.39
C TYR A 113 -18.39 6.41 -0.97
N GLU A 114 -17.53 5.40 -0.83
CA GLU A 114 -17.13 4.84 0.48
C GLU A 114 -16.39 5.84 1.38
N VAL A 115 -15.61 6.73 0.76
CA VAL A 115 -14.85 7.78 1.45
C VAL A 115 -15.60 9.11 1.53
N SER A 116 -16.77 9.22 0.90
CA SER A 116 -17.61 10.42 0.95
C SER A 116 -18.12 10.70 2.37
N SER A 117 -18.24 11.99 2.71
CA SER A 117 -18.82 12.43 3.98
C SER A 117 -20.29 12.04 4.09
N ASP A 118 -20.82 11.98 5.32
CA ASP A 118 -22.19 11.55 5.57
C ASP A 118 -23.21 12.42 4.83
N GLU A 119 -22.95 13.74 4.73
CA GLU A 119 -23.85 14.70 4.08
C GLU A 119 -23.93 14.50 2.57
N LYS A 120 -22.82 14.08 1.94
CA LYS A 120 -22.71 13.90 0.48
C LYS A 120 -22.99 12.47 0.03
N ARG A 121 -23.05 11.52 0.96
CA ARG A 121 -23.14 10.09 0.65
C ARG A 121 -24.38 9.77 -0.18
N ILE A 122 -25.52 10.35 0.17
CA ILE A 122 -26.78 10.13 -0.56
C ILE A 122 -26.64 10.59 -2.01
N ASP A 123 -26.16 11.80 -2.24
CA ASP A 123 -25.97 12.36 -3.60
C ASP A 123 -24.95 11.54 -4.41
N CYS A 124 -23.83 11.15 -3.80
CA CYS A 124 -22.84 10.27 -4.43
C CYS A 124 -23.46 8.92 -4.81
N GLY A 125 -24.25 8.32 -3.92
CA GLY A 125 -24.93 7.04 -4.15
C GLY A 125 -25.96 7.12 -5.28
N LEU A 126 -26.76 8.20 -5.31
CA LEU A 126 -27.71 8.46 -6.39
C LEU A 126 -27.00 8.63 -7.73
N LYS A 127 -25.87 9.33 -7.76
CA LYS A 127 -25.06 9.50 -8.97
C LYS A 127 -24.52 8.17 -9.49
N VAL A 128 -24.06 7.28 -8.60
CA VAL A 128 -23.62 5.92 -8.97
C VAL A 128 -24.80 5.13 -9.55
N LEU A 129 -25.97 5.18 -8.90
CA LEU A 129 -27.21 4.54 -9.36
C LEU A 129 -27.63 5.02 -10.75
N GLU A 130 -27.65 6.32 -10.96
CA GLU A 130 -28.06 6.92 -12.22
C GLU A 130 -27.08 6.59 -13.35
N THR A 131 -25.78 6.69 -13.08
CA THR A 131 -24.73 6.54 -14.11
C THR A 131 -24.57 5.11 -14.60
N TYR A 132 -24.56 4.12 -13.68
CA TYR A 132 -24.16 2.75 -14.03
C TYR A 132 -25.33 1.76 -14.10
N PHE A 133 -26.49 2.12 -13.57
CA PHE A 133 -27.63 1.20 -13.43
C PHE A 133 -28.94 1.70 -14.05
N THR A 134 -28.89 2.80 -14.81
CA THR A 134 -30.03 3.28 -15.60
C THR A 134 -29.97 2.72 -17.02
N ASN A 135 -31.04 2.06 -17.44
CA ASN A 135 -31.18 1.58 -18.81
C ASN A 135 -31.04 2.74 -19.80
N GLY A 136 -30.12 2.61 -20.76
CA GLY A 136 -29.82 3.64 -21.75
C GLY A 136 -28.65 4.58 -21.39
N SER A 137 -28.07 4.46 -20.19
CA SER A 137 -26.79 5.12 -19.90
C SER A 137 -25.67 4.49 -20.74
N ALA A 138 -24.80 5.34 -21.30
CA ALA A 138 -23.61 4.88 -22.01
C ALA A 138 -22.67 4.04 -21.13
N ALA A 139 -22.70 4.26 -19.80
CA ALA A 139 -21.91 3.57 -18.79
C ALA A 139 -22.68 2.44 -18.09
N HIS A 140 -23.85 2.03 -18.59
CA HIS A 140 -24.60 0.93 -17.99
C HIS A 140 -23.75 -0.35 -17.92
N LEU A 141 -23.78 -0.98 -16.74
CA LEU A 141 -23.23 -2.31 -16.46
C LEU A 141 -24.33 -3.39 -16.53
N PRO A 142 -24.46 -4.13 -17.65
CA PRO A 142 -25.44 -5.22 -17.76
C PRO A 142 -25.06 -6.46 -16.93
N GLU A 143 -23.82 -6.56 -16.46
CA GLU A 143 -23.31 -7.70 -15.69
C GLU A 143 -23.91 -7.80 -14.29
N ILE A 144 -24.42 -6.68 -13.76
CA ILE A 144 -25.00 -6.60 -12.43
C ILE A 144 -26.52 -6.86 -12.51
N PRO A 145 -27.05 -7.90 -11.85
CA PRO A 145 -28.48 -8.22 -11.89
C PRO A 145 -29.35 -7.09 -11.35
N GLN A 146 -30.52 -6.91 -11.98
CA GLN A 146 -31.48 -5.87 -11.58
C GLN A 146 -31.96 -6.02 -10.14
N GLU A 147 -31.99 -7.25 -9.60
CA GLU A 147 -32.32 -7.52 -8.20
C GLU A 147 -31.34 -6.84 -7.24
N THR A 148 -30.02 -6.98 -7.47
CA THR A 148 -28.97 -6.34 -6.67
C THR A 148 -29.08 -4.82 -6.75
N VAL A 149 -29.36 -4.28 -7.95
CA VAL A 149 -29.58 -2.84 -8.14
C VAL A 149 -30.78 -2.32 -7.35
N ASN A 150 -31.88 -3.07 -7.34
CA ASN A 150 -33.10 -2.68 -6.63
C ASN A 150 -32.88 -2.70 -5.11
N GLU A 151 -32.09 -3.66 -4.60
CA GLU A 151 -31.68 -3.69 -3.20
C GLU A 151 -30.84 -2.45 -2.83
N CYS A 152 -29.84 -2.09 -3.66
CA CYS A 152 -29.05 -0.87 -3.44
C CYS A 152 -29.94 0.38 -3.43
N LYS A 153 -30.91 0.50 -4.35
CA LYS A 153 -31.87 1.62 -4.36
C LYS A 153 -32.66 1.71 -3.06
N ALA A 154 -33.26 0.59 -2.63
CA ALA A 154 -34.06 0.55 -1.40
C ALA A 154 -33.24 0.83 -0.12
N ARG A 155 -31.99 0.36 -0.09
CA ARG A 155 -31.08 0.60 1.04
C ARG A 155 -30.57 2.04 1.09
N LEU A 156 -30.32 2.67 -0.06
CA LEU A 156 -29.86 4.06 -0.12
C LEU A 156 -30.89 5.03 0.50
N GLU A 157 -32.18 4.80 0.24
CA GLU A 157 -33.27 5.62 0.81
C GLU A 157 -33.46 5.44 2.31
N LYS A 158 -33.22 4.23 2.83
CA LYS A 158 -33.48 3.89 4.23
C LYS A 158 -32.28 4.11 5.14
N ASN A 159 -31.10 3.67 4.71
CA ASN A 159 -29.87 3.71 5.50
C ASN A 159 -28.64 3.67 4.57
N PRO A 160 -28.10 4.83 4.16
CA PRO A 160 -26.94 4.93 3.27
C PRO A 160 -25.66 4.50 4.01
N SER A 161 -25.36 3.20 3.97
CA SER A 161 -24.16 2.61 4.54
C SER A 161 -22.99 2.62 3.54
N LYS A 162 -21.75 2.54 4.03
CA LYS A 162 -20.56 2.53 3.17
C LYS A 162 -20.46 1.27 2.31
N ASP A 163 -20.98 0.16 2.81
CA ASP A 163 -20.98 -1.14 2.13
C ASP A 163 -22.17 -1.34 1.16
N LEU A 164 -22.88 -0.27 0.80
CA LEU A 164 -24.08 -0.32 -0.03
C LEU A 164 -23.87 -1.05 -1.37
N PHE A 165 -22.73 -0.84 -2.01
CA PHE A 165 -22.41 -1.38 -3.33
C PHE A 165 -21.51 -2.62 -3.28
N LYS A 166 -21.30 -3.22 -2.09
CA LYS A 166 -20.35 -4.33 -1.91
C LYS A 166 -20.64 -5.52 -2.82
N ASP A 167 -21.91 -5.88 -2.99
CA ASP A 167 -22.29 -6.99 -3.87
C ASP A 167 -22.12 -6.65 -5.35
N CYS A 168 -22.43 -5.41 -5.75
CA CYS A 168 -22.14 -4.92 -7.10
C CYS A 168 -20.64 -4.96 -7.41
N THR A 169 -19.80 -4.49 -6.48
CA THR A 169 -18.34 -4.55 -6.59
C THR A 169 -17.83 -5.98 -6.72
N ARG A 170 -18.38 -6.92 -5.93
CA ARG A 170 -18.03 -8.35 -6.02
C ARG A 170 -18.35 -8.91 -7.40
N ILE A 171 -19.54 -8.64 -7.94
CA ILE A 171 -19.95 -9.11 -9.26
C ILE A 171 -19.03 -8.56 -10.35
N VAL A 172 -18.63 -7.29 -10.26
CA VAL A 172 -17.71 -6.67 -11.23
C VAL A 172 -16.31 -7.28 -11.18
N HIS A 173 -15.83 -7.71 -10.01
CA HIS A 173 -14.56 -8.43 -9.90
C HIS A 173 -14.63 -9.90 -10.38
N GLU A 174 -15.82 -10.49 -10.42
CA GLU A 174 -16.06 -11.86 -10.90
C GLU A 174 -16.24 -11.95 -12.42
N TYR A 175 -16.60 -10.84 -13.08
CA TYR A 175 -16.73 -10.69 -14.53
C TYR A 175 -15.38 -10.50 -15.23
#